data_AF-U2V8S4-F1
#
_entry.id   AF-U2V8S4-F1
#
_cell.length_a   1.000
_cell.length_b   1.000
_cell.length_c   1.000
_cell.angle_alpha   90.00
_cell.angle_beta   90.00
_cell.angle_gamma   90.00
#
_symmetry.space_group_name_H-M   'P 1'
#
loop_
_entity.id
_entity.type
_entity.pdbx_description
1 polymer ?
#
loop_
_entity_poly.entity_id
_entity_poly.type
_entity_poly.pdbx_seq_one_letter_code
_entity_poly.pdbx_strand_id
1 'polypeptide(L)'
;MQSQRPDWHFIKINPTMAIKNEGHFLTFTTKIGEIPATTDEFLQNKNNSKLLKSVSSSGNRNWGQFFALAADKIQEKYGIPVLMKFELSGTSTEVENYIDYLENN
;
A
#
# COMPACT_ATOMS: atom_id res chain seq x y z
N MET A 1 4.58 -14.98 24.17
CA MET A 1 3.34 -15.63 23.69
C MET A 1 3.08 -15.05 22.31
N GLN A 2 3.06 -15.85 21.25
CA GLN A 2 2.59 -15.34 19.96
C GLN A 2 1.11 -15.00 20.15
N SER A 3 0.78 -13.71 20.17
CA SER A 3 -0.60 -13.26 20.04
C SER A 3 -1.19 -13.91 18.79
N GLN A 4 -2.37 -14.52 18.91
CA GLN A 4 -3.11 -14.93 17.72
C GLN A 4 -3.37 -13.66 16.92
N ARG A 5 -2.78 -13.58 15.72
CA ARG A 5 -3.00 -12.44 14.82
C ARG A 5 -4.48 -12.35 14.45
N PRO A 6 -5.02 -11.16 14.18
CA PRO A 6 -6.39 -11.00 13.72
C PRO A 6 -6.65 -11.77 12.42
N ASP A 7 -7.93 -12.04 12.14
CA ASP A 7 -8.34 -12.71 10.90
C ASP A 7 -8.22 -11.76 9.70
N TRP A 8 -7.03 -11.68 9.12
CA TRP A 8 -6.75 -10.84 7.96
C TRP A 8 -7.17 -11.50 6.65
N HIS A 9 -7.89 -10.73 5.84
CA HIS A 9 -8.29 -11.12 4.51
C HIS A 9 -7.39 -10.44 3.46
N PHE A 10 -6.55 -11.23 2.79
CA PHE A 10 -5.67 -10.74 1.74
C PHE A 10 -6.38 -10.79 0.38
N ILE A 11 -6.61 -9.62 -0.21
CA ILE A 11 -7.27 -9.50 -1.50
C ILE A 11 -6.25 -9.07 -2.55
N LYS A 12 -5.98 -9.93 -3.52
CA LYS A 12 -5.23 -9.53 -4.71
C LYS A 12 -6.13 -8.67 -5.59
N ILE A 13 -5.70 -7.44 -5.86
CA ILE A 13 -6.47 -6.54 -6.71
C ILE A 13 -6.46 -7.00 -8.18
N ASN A 14 -7.52 -6.63 -8.89
CA ASN A 14 -7.54 -6.52 -10.35
C ASN A 14 -7.94 -5.08 -10.72
N PRO A 15 -7.57 -4.58 -11.92
CA PRO A 15 -7.75 -3.17 -12.25
C PRO A 15 -9.21 -2.69 -12.22
N THR A 16 -10.17 -3.57 -12.51
CA THR A 16 -11.58 -3.19 -12.68
C THR A 16 -12.49 -3.59 -11.51
N MET A 17 -11.96 -4.17 -10.43
CA MET A 17 -12.80 -4.62 -9.32
C MET A 17 -13.28 -3.46 -8.45
N ALA A 18 -14.36 -3.74 -7.73
CA ALA A 18 -14.81 -2.91 -6.63
C ALA A 18 -14.63 -3.66 -5.30
N ILE A 19 -14.08 -2.99 -4.30
CA ILE A 19 -14.07 -3.47 -2.92
C ILE A 19 -15.29 -2.94 -2.17
N LYS A 20 -15.70 -3.67 -1.12
CA LYS A 20 -16.87 -3.33 -0.30
C LYS A 20 -16.51 -3.00 1.14
N ASN A 21 -15.36 -3.49 1.61
CA ASN A 21 -14.91 -3.33 2.98
C ASN A 21 -13.71 -2.39 3.01
N GLU A 22 -13.54 -1.70 4.14
CA GLU A 22 -12.35 -0.91 4.38
C GLU A 22 -11.10 -1.79 4.47
N GLY A 23 -9.94 -1.23 4.11
CA GLY A 23 -8.68 -1.95 4.22
C GLY A 23 -7.45 -1.07 4.00
N HIS A 24 -6.29 -1.70 4.09
CA HIS A 24 -4.99 -1.08 3.84
C HIS A 24 -4.43 -1.58 2.51
N PHE A 25 -3.86 -0.67 1.73
CA PHE A 25 -3.46 -0.97 0.37
C PHE A 25 -1.94 -1.13 0.27
N LEU A 26 -1.49 -2.26 -0.29
CA LEU A 26 -0.09 -2.56 -0.51
C LEU A 26 0.22 -2.55 -2.01
N THR A 27 1.22 -1.79 -2.42
CA THR A 27 1.65 -1.71 -3.81
C THR A 27 3.17 -1.61 -3.93
N PHE A 28 3.67 -1.32 -5.11
CA PHE A 28 5.09 -1.14 -5.42
C PHE A 28 5.27 0.05 -6.36
N THR A 29 6.47 0.61 -6.39
CA THR A 29 6.85 1.61 -7.38
C THR A 29 7.38 0.95 -8.65
N THR A 30 7.00 1.49 -9.81
CA THR A 30 7.54 1.06 -11.11
C THR A 30 8.25 2.19 -11.84
N LYS A 31 9.07 1.85 -12.85
CA LYS A 31 9.84 2.78 -13.70
C LYS A 31 10.54 3.87 -12.86
N ILE A 32 10.42 5.14 -13.25
CA ILE A 32 11.01 6.30 -12.58
C ILE A 32 10.00 6.86 -11.58
N GLY A 33 9.70 6.08 -10.54
CA GLY A 33 8.83 6.53 -9.46
C GLY A 33 7.34 6.58 -9.81
N GLU A 34 6.87 5.79 -10.76
CA GLU A 34 5.48 5.75 -11.21
C GLU A 34 4.60 4.83 -10.36
N ILE A 35 3.31 5.15 -10.30
CA ILE A 35 2.25 4.25 -9.84
C ILE A 35 2.08 3.14 -10.90
N PRO A 36 2.04 1.85 -10.55
CA PRO A 36 1.73 0.79 -11.51
C PRO A 36 0.39 1.03 -12.19
N ALA A 37 0.30 0.81 -13.51
CA ALA A 37 -0.93 1.09 -14.26
C ALA A 37 -2.15 0.34 -13.69
N THR A 38 -1.96 -0.91 -13.26
CA THR A 38 -2.99 -1.72 -12.61
C THR A 38 -3.47 -1.12 -11.29
N THR A 39 -2.56 -0.49 -10.54
CA THR A 39 -2.88 0.21 -9.30
C THR A 39 -3.63 1.51 -9.60
N ASP A 40 -3.16 2.29 -10.56
CA ASP A 40 -3.77 3.56 -10.93
C ASP A 40 -5.22 3.37 -11.39
N GLU A 41 -5.47 2.37 -12.26
CA GLU A 41 -6.80 2.02 -12.75
C GLU A 41 -7.73 1.54 -11.61
N PHE A 42 -7.23 0.69 -10.71
CA PHE A 42 -7.99 0.24 -9.54
C PHE A 42 -8.42 1.42 -8.63
N LEU A 43 -7.54 2.40 -8.45
CA LEU A 43 -7.78 3.58 -7.61
C LEU A 43 -8.63 4.66 -8.29
N GLN A 44 -8.75 4.66 -9.63
CA GLN A 44 -9.65 5.58 -10.34
C GLN A 44 -11.13 5.33 -9.99
N ASN A 45 -11.49 4.14 -9.53
CA ASN A 45 -12.78 3.90 -8.91
C ASN A 45 -12.85 4.62 -7.54
N LYS A 46 -13.56 5.75 -7.49
CA LYS A 46 -13.71 6.57 -6.28
C LYS A 46 -14.29 5.82 -5.07
N ASN A 47 -15.04 4.74 -5.29
CA ASN A 47 -15.51 3.92 -4.17
C ASN A 47 -14.36 3.15 -3.52
N ASN A 48 -13.43 2.62 -4.33
CA ASN A 48 -12.26 1.92 -3.82
C ASN A 48 -11.38 2.87 -3.02
N SER A 49 -11.00 4.03 -3.60
CA SER A 49 -10.08 4.96 -2.93
C SER A 49 -10.61 5.46 -1.58
N LYS A 50 -11.94 5.63 -1.43
CA LYS A 50 -12.59 6.02 -0.17
C LYS A 50 -12.57 4.96 0.92
N LEU A 51 -12.49 3.68 0.54
CA LEU A 51 -12.46 2.56 1.47
C LEU A 51 -11.03 2.21 1.91
N LEU A 52 -10.00 2.83 1.31
CA LEU A 52 -8.62 2.58 1.68
C LEU A 52 -8.18 3.53 2.79
N LYS A 53 -7.82 2.98 3.94
CA LYS A 53 -7.36 3.73 5.12
C LYS A 53 -5.94 4.24 4.98
N SER A 54 -5.09 3.48 4.29
CA SER A 54 -3.72 3.88 4.01
C SER A 54 -3.16 3.16 2.79
N VAL A 55 -2.04 3.68 2.28
CA VAL A 55 -1.22 3.04 1.25
C VAL A 55 0.20 2.81 1.76
N SER A 56 0.75 1.65 1.46
CA SER A 56 2.16 1.34 1.61
C SER A 56 2.74 0.92 0.26
N SER A 57 3.97 1.35 -0.04
CA SER A 57 4.64 1.01 -1.29
C SER A 57 6.01 0.41 -1.05
N SER A 58 6.30 -0.69 -1.72
CA SER A 58 7.67 -1.18 -1.84
C SER A 58 8.45 -0.39 -2.91
N GLY A 59 9.77 -0.43 -2.81
CA GLY A 59 10.68 0.11 -3.81
C GLY A 59 12.10 -0.42 -3.64
N ASN A 60 13.05 0.21 -4.31
CA ASN A 60 14.49 -0.06 -4.14
C ASN A 60 15.21 1.26 -3.82
N ARG A 61 15.99 1.30 -2.74
CA ARG A 61 16.69 2.50 -2.27
C ARG A 61 17.74 2.98 -3.25
N ASN A 62 18.25 2.10 -4.12
CA ASN A 62 19.14 2.48 -5.21
C ASN A 62 18.50 3.47 -6.20
N TRP A 63 17.17 3.62 -6.19
CA TRP A 63 16.47 4.63 -6.99
C TRP A 63 16.50 6.04 -6.38
N GLY A 64 17.12 6.23 -5.21
CA GLY A 64 17.27 7.54 -4.57
C GLY A 64 15.93 8.22 -4.33
N GLN A 65 15.72 9.41 -4.88
CA GLN A 65 14.48 10.18 -4.76
C GLN A 65 13.22 9.45 -5.29
N PHE A 66 13.39 8.41 -6.11
CA PHE A 66 12.27 7.62 -6.63
C PHE A 66 11.94 6.39 -5.76
N PHE A 67 12.64 6.18 -4.65
CA PHE A 67 12.35 5.10 -3.70
C PHE A 67 10.90 5.18 -3.21
N ALA A 68 10.12 4.13 -3.52
CA ALA A 68 8.73 3.97 -3.06
C ALA A 68 7.82 5.20 -3.36
N LEU A 69 8.17 6.00 -4.39
CA LEU A 69 7.50 7.26 -4.74
C LEU A 69 6.02 7.08 -5.14
N ALA A 70 5.60 5.87 -5.54
CA ALA A 70 4.20 5.59 -5.83
C ALA A 70 3.28 5.89 -4.62
N ALA A 71 3.75 5.69 -3.39
CA ALA A 71 2.96 6.02 -2.20
C ALA A 71 2.65 7.52 -2.12
N ASP A 72 3.64 8.39 -2.32
CA ASP A 72 3.42 9.85 -2.28
C ASP A 72 2.48 10.30 -3.39
N LYS A 73 2.68 9.78 -4.60
CA LYS A 73 1.82 10.11 -5.75
C LYS A 73 0.39 9.62 -5.53
N ILE A 74 0.20 8.46 -4.89
CA ILE A 74 -1.13 7.96 -4.54
C ILE A 74 -1.78 8.87 -3.50
N GLN A 75 -1.04 9.30 -2.48
CA GLN A 75 -1.55 10.25 -1.49
C GLN A 75 -1.97 11.57 -2.14
N GLU A 76 -1.12 12.14 -3.00
CA GLU A 76 -1.43 13.40 -3.71
C GLU A 76 -2.64 13.26 -4.64
N LYS A 77 -2.71 12.17 -5.42
CA LYS A 77 -3.73 11.99 -6.46
C LYS A 77 -5.08 11.50 -5.91
N TYR A 78 -5.07 10.63 -4.91
CA TYR A 78 -6.26 9.94 -4.41
C TYR A 78 -6.62 10.27 -2.95
N GLY A 79 -5.77 11.02 -2.24
CA GLY A 79 -6.01 11.42 -0.85
C GLY A 79 -5.83 10.30 0.18
N ILE A 80 -5.20 9.18 -0.20
CA ILE A 80 -4.99 8.03 0.68
C ILE A 80 -3.69 8.23 1.47
N PRO A 81 -3.71 8.28 2.82
CA PRO A 81 -2.52 8.53 3.63
C PRO A 81 -1.42 7.48 3.42
N VAL A 82 -0.16 7.91 3.32
CA VAL A 82 0.97 6.99 3.32
C VAL A 82 1.18 6.42 4.73
N LEU A 83 1.18 5.10 4.82
CA LEU A 83 1.54 4.37 6.03
C LEU A 83 3.04 4.07 6.04
N MET A 84 3.54 3.31 5.06
CA MET A 84 4.92 2.84 5.06
C MET A 84 5.53 2.79 3.66
N LYS A 85 6.83 3.07 3.60
CA LYS A 85 7.69 2.78 2.44
C LYS A 85 8.77 1.81 2.86
N PHE A 86 8.92 0.70 2.13
CA PHE A 86 9.86 -0.38 2.47
C PHE A 86 10.60 -0.87 1.23
N GLU A 87 11.72 -1.56 1.44
CA GLU A 87 12.57 -2.03 0.35
C GLU A 87 12.28 -3.48 -0.04
N LEU A 88 12.10 -3.73 -1.35
CA LEU A 88 11.87 -5.05 -1.93
C LEU A 88 10.72 -5.80 -1.22
N SER A 89 11.04 -6.90 -0.54
CA SER A 89 10.08 -7.73 0.21
C SER A 89 9.87 -7.27 1.65
N GLY A 90 10.64 -6.28 2.11
CA GLY A 90 10.70 -5.87 3.51
C GLY A 90 11.61 -6.77 4.35
N THR A 91 12.07 -6.21 5.45
CA THR A 91 12.78 -6.90 6.54
C THR A 91 11.79 -7.39 7.61
N SER A 92 12.19 -8.33 8.46
CA SER A 92 11.34 -8.80 9.57
C SER A 92 10.89 -7.64 10.47
N THR A 93 11.77 -6.67 10.72
CA THR A 93 11.45 -5.47 11.51
C THR A 93 10.43 -4.56 10.81
N GLU A 94 10.54 -4.39 9.49
CA GLU A 94 9.52 -3.63 8.74
C GLU A 94 8.16 -4.33 8.75
N VAL A 95 8.16 -5.68 8.68
CA VAL A 95 6.93 -6.47 8.81
C VAL A 95 6.33 -6.27 10.20
N GLU A 96 7.09 -6.43 11.28
CA GLU A 96 6.61 -6.22 12.65
C GLU A 96 6.03 -4.82 12.84
N ASN A 97 6.75 -3.78 12.42
CA ASN A 97 6.27 -2.40 12.51
C ASN A 97 4.98 -2.16 11.69
N TYR A 98 4.86 -2.78 10.52
CA TYR A 98 3.65 -2.68 9.69
C TYR A 98 2.46 -3.31 10.40
N ILE A 99 2.63 -4.50 10.96
CA ILE A 99 1.60 -5.22 11.73
C ILE A 99 1.17 -4.38 12.94
N ASP A 100 2.12 -3.87 13.71
CA ASP A 100 1.83 -3.04 14.89
C ASP A 100 1.03 -1.79 14.50
N TYR A 101 1.31 -1.18 13.35
CA TYR A 101 0.50 -0.06 12.89
C TYR A 101 -0.93 -0.48 12.55
N LEU A 102 -1.10 -1.58 11.80
CA LEU A 102 -2.42 -2.08 11.39
C LEU A 102 -3.31 -2.46 12.57
N GLU A 103 -2.73 -2.93 13.67
CA GLU A 103 -3.49 -3.35 14.85
C GLU A 103 -3.86 -2.19 15.79
N ASN A 104 -3.16 -1.06 15.69
CA ASN A 104 -3.30 0.07 16.61
C ASN A 104 -3.90 1.35 15.96
N ASN A 105 -4.24 1.33 14.66
CA ASN A 105 -4.83 2.46 13.93
C ASN A 105 -5.95 2.01 12.98
#